data_AF-A0A7V4IK41-F1
#
_entry.id   AF-A0A7V4IK41-F1
#
_cell.length_a   1.000
_cell.length_b   1.000
_cell.length_c   1.000
_cell.angle_alpha   90.00
_cell.angle_beta   90.00
_cell.angle_gamma   90.00
#
_symmetry.space_group_name_H-M   'P 1'
#
loop_
_entity.id
_entity.type
_entity.pdbx_description
1 polymer ?
#
loop_
_entity_poly.entity_id
_entity_poly.type
_entity_poly.pdbx_seq_one_letter_code
_entity_poly.pdbx_strand_id
1 'polypeptide(L)'
;MDCFNTKSNDIDLTMAVNNKLTKEQKGKIGNLFIDYQKNFKNKLEISAVTSAAAKEIKYPPEYELNFPDEQGGYNAGGDDANLITDFVMIRKRGMTLRGRSLEDVFSPVPDGLFLKAVIKDFEWCFNNVIRGEDEGKCRVPLYAVLKFCRALAFSKEKIIASKKKGVNGQ
;
A
#
# COMPACT_ATOMS: atom_id res chain seq x y z
N MET A 1 9.41 14.20 -8.65
CA MET A 1 8.84 12.84 -8.83
C MET A 1 9.86 11.99 -9.61
N ASP A 2 11.15 12.10 -9.29
CA ASP A 2 12.22 11.87 -10.29
C ASP A 2 13.13 10.69 -9.93
N CYS A 3 12.54 9.63 -9.41
CA CYS A 3 13.29 8.48 -8.91
C CYS A 3 12.72 7.12 -9.36
N PHE A 4 11.84 7.11 -10.37
CA PHE A 4 11.31 5.87 -10.92
C PHE A 4 12.41 5.12 -11.67
N ASN A 5 12.85 4.01 -11.11
CA ASN A 5 13.75 3.09 -11.78
C ASN A 5 12.92 2.01 -12.46
N THR A 6 12.86 2.08 -13.78
CA THR A 6 12.14 1.13 -14.63
C THR A 6 12.60 -0.32 -14.44
N LYS A 7 13.79 -0.56 -13.87
CA LYS A 7 14.32 -1.91 -13.62
C LYS A 7 14.03 -2.48 -12.23
N SER A 8 13.67 -1.65 -11.24
CA SER A 8 13.64 -2.10 -9.83
C SER A 8 12.46 -1.63 -9.02
N ASN A 9 11.68 -0.65 -9.49
CA ASN A 9 10.58 -0.13 -8.71
C ASN A 9 9.30 -0.89 -9.05
N ASP A 10 8.56 -1.22 -8.00
CA ASP A 10 7.22 -1.78 -8.10
C ASP A 10 6.29 -0.76 -8.77
N ILE A 11 5.23 -1.26 -9.41
CA ILE A 11 4.17 -0.46 -10.00
C ILE A 11 2.95 -0.60 -9.09
N ASP A 12 2.71 0.41 -8.27
CA ASP A 12 1.55 0.51 -7.40
C ASP A 12 0.36 1.11 -8.17
N LEU A 13 -0.76 0.38 -8.24
CA LEU A 13 -1.98 0.83 -8.91
C LEU A 13 -3.18 0.64 -7.97
N THR A 14 -3.94 1.72 -7.76
CA THR A 14 -5.18 1.65 -6.98
C THR A 14 -6.38 2.00 -7.84
N MET A 15 -7.39 1.14 -7.80
CA MET A 15 -8.67 1.31 -8.48
C MET A 15 -9.74 1.68 -7.48
N ALA A 16 -10.34 2.86 -7.63
CA ALA A 16 -11.55 3.23 -6.89
C ALA A 16 -12.79 2.92 -7.75
N VAL A 17 -13.59 1.94 -7.32
CA VAL A 17 -14.81 1.52 -8.01
C VAL A 17 -16.04 2.13 -7.35
N ASN A 18 -17.11 2.42 -8.10
CA ASN A 18 -18.30 3.05 -7.52
C ASN A 18 -19.08 2.08 -6.61
N ASN A 19 -19.19 0.81 -7.02
CA ASN A 19 -19.95 -0.22 -6.32
C ASN A 19 -19.04 -1.42 -6.02
N LYS A 20 -19.45 -2.26 -5.05
CA LYS A 20 -18.77 -3.52 -4.77
C LYS A 20 -18.67 -4.37 -6.03
N LEU A 21 -17.54 -5.04 -6.20
CA LEU A 21 -17.33 -5.92 -7.34
C LEU A 21 -18.03 -7.25 -7.12
N THR A 22 -18.67 -7.78 -8.15
CA THR A 22 -19.18 -9.15 -8.12
C THR A 22 -18.02 -10.16 -8.06
N LYS A 23 -18.29 -11.37 -7.57
CA LYS A 23 -17.30 -12.47 -7.55
C LYS A 23 -16.70 -12.72 -8.95
N GLU A 24 -17.53 -12.66 -9.99
CA GLU A 24 -17.09 -12.83 -11.37
C GLU A 24 -16.14 -11.71 -11.82
N GLN A 25 -16.47 -10.45 -11.52
CA GLN A 25 -15.61 -9.31 -11.84
C GLN A 25 -14.28 -9.37 -11.10
N LYS A 26 -14.28 -9.70 -9.80
CA LYS A 26 -13.05 -9.93 -9.02
C LYS A 26 -12.19 -11.01 -9.66
N GLY A 27 -12.82 -12.11 -10.08
CA GLY A 27 -12.13 -13.21 -10.78
C GLY A 27 -11.49 -12.79 -12.09
N LYS A 28 -12.23 -12.08 -12.94
CA LYS A 28 -11.72 -11.57 -14.23
C LYS A 28 -10.55 -10.60 -14.04
N ILE A 29 -10.68 -9.66 -13.11
CA ILE A 29 -9.64 -8.65 -12.83
C ILE A 29 -8.39 -9.31 -12.22
N GLY A 30 -8.56 -10.19 -11.24
CA GLY A 30 -7.46 -10.89 -10.60
C GLY A 30 -6.65 -11.75 -11.57
N ASN A 31 -7.34 -12.56 -12.40
CA ASN A 31 -6.69 -13.37 -13.43
C ASN A 31 -5.97 -12.53 -14.48
N LEU A 32 -6.57 -11.39 -14.88
CA LEU A 32 -5.93 -10.45 -15.80
C LEU A 32 -4.60 -9.95 -15.24
N PHE A 33 -4.52 -9.62 -13.95
CA PHE A 33 -3.28 -9.14 -13.34
C PHE A 33 -2.24 -10.24 -13.11
N ILE A 34 -2.67 -11.47 -12.82
CA ILE A 34 -1.78 -12.65 -12.84
C ILE A 34 -1.14 -12.79 -14.23
N ASP A 35 -1.93 -12.67 -15.29
CA ASP A 35 -1.43 -12.79 -16.66
C ASP A 35 -0.54 -11.62 -17.06
N TYR A 36 -0.87 -10.40 -16.63
CA TYR A 36 0.02 -9.26 -16.84
C TYR A 36 1.35 -9.42 -16.12
N GLN A 37 1.36 -9.85 -14.85
CA GLN A 37 2.58 -10.00 -14.07
C GLN A 37 3.61 -10.91 -14.75
N LYS A 38 3.17 -11.92 -15.52
CA LYS A 38 4.05 -12.80 -16.33
C LYS A 38 4.84 -12.05 -17.40
N ASN A 39 4.30 -10.92 -17.88
CA ASN A 39 4.86 -10.10 -18.94
C ASN A 39 5.65 -8.88 -18.43
N PHE A 40 5.53 -8.53 -17.15
CA PHE A 40 6.25 -7.44 -16.53
C PHE A 40 7.43 -7.95 -15.70
N LYS A 41 8.60 -7.33 -15.87
CA LYS A 41 9.76 -7.58 -15.00
C LYS A 41 9.60 -6.95 -13.62
N ASN A 42 8.82 -5.89 -13.53
CA ASN A 42 8.52 -5.17 -12.30
C ASN A 42 7.37 -5.87 -11.58
N LYS A 43 7.37 -5.83 -10.25
CA LYS A 43 6.23 -6.28 -9.46
C LYS A 43 5.08 -5.30 -9.66
N LEU A 44 3.89 -5.82 -9.94
CA LEU A 44 2.65 -5.07 -9.90
C LEU A 44 2.06 -5.21 -8.50
N GLU A 45 1.72 -4.11 -7.84
CA GLU A 45 0.94 -4.10 -6.60
C GLU A 45 -0.38 -3.38 -6.88
N ILE A 46 -1.50 -4.07 -6.69
CA ILE A 46 -2.80 -3.62 -7.15
C ILE A 46 -3.84 -3.78 -6.07
N SER A 47 -4.47 -2.68 -5.71
CA SER A 47 -5.60 -2.64 -4.78
C SER A 47 -6.84 -2.08 -5.47
N ALA A 48 -7.99 -2.71 -5.27
CA ALA A 48 -9.28 -2.17 -5.66
C ALA A 48 -10.10 -1.89 -4.40
N VAL A 49 -10.63 -0.68 -4.28
CA VAL A 49 -11.46 -0.25 -3.15
C VAL A 49 -12.71 0.42 -3.67
N THR A 50 -13.78 0.45 -2.89
CA THR A 50 -14.95 1.25 -3.27
C THR A 50 -14.66 2.74 -3.05
N SER A 51 -15.30 3.60 -3.84
CA SER A 51 -15.24 5.05 -3.66
C SER A 51 -15.78 5.45 -2.28
N ALA A 52 -16.75 4.68 -1.74
CA ALA A 52 -17.21 4.84 -0.37
C ALA A 52 -16.09 4.56 0.64
N ALA A 53 -15.37 3.44 0.52
CA ALA A 53 -14.24 3.12 1.42
C ALA A 53 -13.09 4.13 1.34
N ALA A 54 -12.83 4.70 0.16
CA ALA A 54 -11.83 5.75 -0.03
C ALA A 54 -12.26 7.12 0.53
N LYS A 55 -13.56 7.38 0.65
CA LYS A 55 -14.12 8.63 1.18
C LYS A 55 -14.40 8.58 2.69
N GLU A 56 -15.03 7.51 3.14
CA GLU A 56 -15.45 7.25 4.51
C GLU A 56 -14.47 6.27 5.15
N ILE A 57 -13.26 6.76 5.42
CA ILE A 57 -12.12 5.93 5.78
C ILE A 57 -12.34 5.30 7.16
N LYS A 58 -12.62 3.99 7.18
CA LYS A 58 -12.66 3.14 8.37
C LYS A 58 -11.31 2.48 8.61
N TYR A 59 -11.09 1.96 9.82
CA TYR A 59 -9.85 1.26 10.16
C TYR A 59 -10.13 -0.17 10.65
N PRO A 60 -9.59 -1.21 9.99
CA PRO A 60 -8.90 -1.16 8.69
C PRO A 60 -9.89 -0.85 7.53
N PRO A 61 -9.43 -0.23 6.43
CA PRO A 61 -10.24 -0.06 5.23
C PRO A 61 -10.59 -1.39 4.55
N GLU A 62 -11.83 -1.49 4.05
CA GLU A 62 -12.28 -2.58 3.18
C GLU A 62 -11.65 -2.46 1.78
N TYR A 63 -11.24 -3.58 1.21
CA TYR A 63 -10.89 -3.72 -0.20
C TYR A 63 -11.79 -4.72 -0.93
N GLU A 64 -11.90 -4.54 -2.24
CA GLU A 64 -12.60 -5.43 -3.15
C GLU A 64 -11.67 -6.48 -3.76
N LEU A 65 -10.42 -6.09 -4.05
CA LEU A 65 -9.37 -6.97 -4.58
C LEU A 65 -7.99 -6.47 -4.13
N ASN A 66 -7.07 -7.38 -3.81
CA ASN A 66 -5.66 -7.07 -3.54
C ASN A 66 -4.75 -8.08 -4.25
N PHE A 67 -3.74 -7.60 -4.97
CA PHE A 67 -2.79 -8.40 -5.75
C PHE A 67 -1.36 -7.84 -5.59
N PRO A 68 -0.32 -8.70 -5.51
CA PRO A 68 -0.41 -10.14 -5.34
C PRO A 68 -0.73 -10.50 -3.89
N ASP A 69 -1.32 -11.68 -3.68
CA ASP A 69 -1.27 -12.35 -2.38
C ASP A 69 0.12 -12.99 -2.16
N GLU A 70 0.30 -13.67 -1.02
CA GLU A 70 1.57 -14.30 -0.65
C GLU A 70 1.99 -15.43 -1.61
N GLN A 71 1.05 -16.01 -2.34
CA GLN A 71 1.24 -17.10 -3.30
C GLN A 71 1.34 -16.61 -4.75
N GLY A 72 1.29 -15.28 -4.98
CA GLY A 72 1.30 -14.69 -6.32
C GLY A 72 -0.08 -14.68 -7.01
N GLY A 73 -1.14 -15.01 -6.29
CA GLY A 73 -2.54 -14.89 -6.68
C GLY A 73 -3.12 -13.53 -6.26
N TYR A 74 -4.43 -13.49 -5.97
CA TYR A 74 -5.12 -12.29 -5.47
C TYR A 74 -6.12 -12.64 -4.37
N ASN A 75 -6.31 -11.71 -3.44
CA ASN A 75 -7.36 -11.76 -2.43
C ASN A 75 -8.62 -11.07 -2.96
N ALA A 76 -9.77 -11.76 -2.93
CA ALA A 76 -11.05 -11.28 -3.47
C ALA A 76 -11.92 -10.53 -2.44
N GLY A 77 -11.30 -9.63 -1.68
CA GLY A 77 -11.92 -8.82 -0.64
C GLY A 77 -11.38 -9.12 0.75
N GLY A 78 -11.65 -8.21 1.69
CA GLY A 78 -11.15 -8.25 3.06
C GLY A 78 -10.87 -6.83 3.56
N ASP A 79 -10.15 -6.73 4.67
CA ASP A 79 -9.71 -5.46 5.24
C ASP A 79 -8.18 -5.42 5.33
N ASP A 80 -7.57 -4.27 5.01
CA ASP A 80 -6.12 -4.10 5.11
C ASP A 80 -5.73 -2.74 5.68
N ALA A 81 -5.03 -2.75 6.82
CA ALA A 81 -4.54 -1.54 7.47
C ALA A 81 -3.48 -0.79 6.63
N ASN A 82 -2.77 -1.48 5.72
CA ASN A 82 -1.77 -0.86 4.85
C ASN A 82 -2.40 0.16 3.89
N LEU A 83 -3.68 -0.03 3.53
CA LEU A 83 -4.43 0.90 2.67
C LEU A 83 -4.50 2.31 3.24
N ILE A 84 -4.42 2.46 4.57
CA ILE A 84 -4.33 3.79 5.21
C ILE A 84 -3.09 4.54 4.72
N THR A 85 -1.94 3.87 4.73
CA THR A 85 -0.68 4.46 4.26
C THR A 85 -0.75 4.71 2.76
N ASP A 86 -1.38 3.81 2.00
CA ASP A 86 -1.54 3.97 0.56
C ASP A 86 -2.42 5.16 0.21
N PHE A 87 -3.56 5.35 0.88
CA PHE A 87 -4.44 6.50 0.66
C PHE A 87 -3.73 7.82 0.93
N VAL A 88 -2.93 7.89 2.00
CA VAL A 88 -2.07 9.06 2.28
C VAL A 88 -1.08 9.30 1.14
N MET A 89 -0.41 8.25 0.65
CA MET A 89 0.59 8.36 -0.41
C MET A 89 -0.01 8.72 -1.76
N ILE A 90 -1.14 8.10 -2.12
CA ILE A 90 -1.92 8.38 -3.33
C ILE A 90 -2.33 9.85 -3.31
N ARG A 91 -2.98 10.33 -2.25
CA ARG A 91 -3.41 11.73 -2.20
C ARG A 91 -2.24 12.72 -2.23
N LYS A 92 -1.10 12.37 -1.62
CA LYS A 92 0.06 13.29 -1.54
C LYS A 92 0.94 13.29 -2.80
N ARG A 93 1.05 12.16 -3.50
CA ARG A 93 2.07 11.96 -4.56
C ARG A 93 1.60 11.10 -5.74
N GLY A 94 0.37 10.60 -5.71
CA GLY A 94 -0.18 9.81 -6.80
C GLY A 94 -0.48 10.65 -8.04
N MET A 95 -0.92 9.96 -9.09
CA MET A 95 -1.38 10.56 -10.33
C MET A 95 -2.65 9.84 -10.80
N THR A 96 -3.68 10.59 -11.19
CA THR A 96 -4.87 10.01 -11.81
C THR A 96 -4.53 9.54 -13.22
N LEU A 97 -4.63 8.23 -13.48
CA LEU A 97 -4.50 7.68 -14.83
C LEU A 97 -5.81 7.82 -15.63
N ARG A 98 -6.96 7.67 -14.97
CA ARG A 98 -8.28 7.77 -15.60
C ARG A 98 -9.35 8.08 -14.54
N GLY A 99 -10.34 8.89 -14.93
CA GLY A 99 -11.51 9.19 -14.10
C GLY A 99 -11.37 10.52 -13.34
N ARG A 100 -11.97 10.58 -12.14
CA ARG A 100 -11.98 11.76 -11.28
C ARG A 100 -10.59 12.04 -10.68
N SER A 101 -10.38 13.26 -10.20
CA SER A 101 -9.16 13.64 -9.48
C SER A 101 -8.98 12.79 -8.21
N LEU A 102 -7.74 12.74 -7.71
CA LEU A 102 -7.45 12.05 -6.45
C LEU A 102 -8.18 12.71 -5.28
N GLU A 103 -8.33 14.03 -5.34
CA GLU A 103 -8.97 14.84 -4.32
C GLU A 103 -10.46 14.54 -4.18
N ASP A 104 -11.13 14.23 -5.30
CA ASP A 104 -12.55 13.89 -5.36
C ASP A 104 -12.86 12.47 -4.90
N VAL A 105 -11.86 11.59 -4.91
CA VAL A 105 -12.02 10.15 -4.66
C VAL A 105 -11.52 9.75 -3.28
N PHE A 106 -10.34 10.21 -2.87
CA PHE A 106 -9.69 9.83 -1.62
C PHE A 106 -9.77 10.96 -0.62
N SER A 107 -10.51 10.80 0.48
CA SER A 107 -10.53 11.81 1.55
C SER A 107 -9.16 11.95 2.22
N PRO A 108 -8.83 13.12 2.80
CA PRO A 108 -7.69 13.22 3.70
C PRO A 108 -7.80 12.19 4.82
N VAL A 109 -6.76 11.38 5.01
CA VAL A 109 -6.70 10.42 6.11
C VAL A 109 -6.48 11.16 7.42
N PRO A 110 -7.28 10.94 8.47
CA PRO A 110 -7.02 11.51 9.79
C PRO A 110 -5.66 11.06 10.33
N ASP A 111 -4.88 12.00 10.89
CA ASP A 111 -3.56 11.76 11.48
C ASP A 111 -3.53 10.56 12.44
N GLY A 112 -4.58 10.42 13.27
CA GLY A 112 -4.70 9.32 14.22
C GLY A 112 -4.80 7.95 13.56
N LEU A 113 -5.50 7.84 12.41
CA LEU A 113 -5.58 6.59 11.66
C LEU A 113 -4.25 6.28 10.98
N PHE A 114 -3.58 7.29 10.41
CA PHE A 114 -2.26 7.11 9.82
C PHE A 114 -1.23 6.66 10.87
N LEU A 115 -1.19 7.32 12.03
CA LEU A 115 -0.30 6.93 13.12
C LEU A 115 -0.61 5.50 13.61
N LYS A 116 -1.89 5.13 13.72
CA LYS A 116 -2.30 3.77 14.10
C LYS A 116 -1.80 2.71 13.09
N ALA A 117 -1.92 2.99 11.80
CA ALA A 117 -1.42 2.10 10.74
C ALA A 117 0.11 1.92 10.83
N VAL A 118 0.82 3.04 11.00
CA VAL A 118 2.28 3.06 11.13
C VAL A 118 2.76 2.33 12.39
N ILE A 119 2.08 2.47 13.53
CA ILE A 119 2.41 1.76 14.77
C ILE A 119 2.18 0.25 14.61
N LYS A 120 1.07 -0.16 13.98
CA LYS A 120 0.80 -1.59 13.71
C LYS A 120 1.92 -2.20 12.85
N ASP A 121 2.36 -1.47 11.83
CA ASP A 121 3.49 -1.84 10.99
C ASP A 121 4.80 -1.95 11.79
N PHE A 122 5.02 -1.01 12.71
CA PHE A 122 6.16 -1.03 13.63
C PHE A 122 6.15 -2.29 14.51
N GLU A 123 5.03 -2.60 15.14
CA GLU A 123 4.87 -3.76 16.02
C GLU A 123 5.10 -5.07 15.26
N TRP A 124 4.57 -5.18 14.04
CA TRP A 124 4.81 -6.35 13.19
C TRP A 124 6.30 -6.48 12.86
N CYS A 125 6.97 -5.41 12.42
CA CYS A 125 8.40 -5.43 12.15
C CYS A 125 9.22 -5.81 13.37
N PHE A 126 8.96 -5.17 14.52
CA PHE A 126 9.67 -5.45 15.77
C PHE A 126 9.53 -6.92 16.17
N ASN A 127 8.31 -7.48 16.14
CA ASN A 127 8.08 -8.87 16.49
C ASN A 127 8.77 -9.84 15.52
N ASN A 128 8.78 -9.56 14.21
CA ASN A 128 9.46 -10.42 13.23
C ASN A 128 10.98 -10.33 13.33
N VAL A 129 11.56 -9.17 13.66
CA VAL A 129 13.01 -9.02 13.88
C VAL A 129 13.46 -9.72 15.17
N ILE A 130 12.70 -9.55 16.26
CA ILE A 130 13.14 -9.98 17.61
C ILE A 130 12.74 -11.43 17.92
N ARG A 131 11.65 -11.95 17.31
CA ARG A 131 11.06 -13.25 17.66
C ARG A 131 11.04 -14.27 16.52
N GLY A 132 11.52 -13.93 15.33
CA GLY A 132 11.57 -14.86 14.18
C GLY A 132 12.77 -15.81 14.22
N GLU A 133 12.64 -16.99 13.61
CA GLU A 133 13.78 -17.86 13.32
C GLU A 133 14.70 -17.19 12.27
N ASP A 134 16.00 -17.13 12.53
CA ASP A 134 16.99 -16.62 11.58
C ASP A 134 17.31 -17.67 10.51
N GLU A 135 16.43 -17.79 9.50
CA GLU A 135 16.68 -18.64 8.33
C GLU A 135 17.68 -18.01 7.33
N GLY A 136 18.39 -16.93 7.68
CA GLY A 136 19.34 -16.25 6.79
C GLY A 136 18.72 -15.55 5.58
N LYS A 137 17.37 -15.51 5.48
CA LYS A 137 16.60 -14.79 4.45
C LYS A 137 16.03 -13.45 4.94
N CYS A 138 16.39 -13.05 6.16
CA CYS A 138 15.77 -11.95 6.88
C CYS A 138 16.02 -10.59 6.18
N ARG A 139 15.15 -10.21 5.24
CA ARG A 139 15.05 -8.84 4.69
C ARG A 139 14.43 -7.85 5.69
N VAL A 140 14.02 -8.34 6.86
CA VAL A 140 13.28 -7.60 7.88
C VAL A 140 14.07 -6.40 8.45
N PRO A 141 15.40 -6.43 8.65
CA PRO A 141 16.10 -5.28 9.24
C PRO A 141 16.00 -4.02 8.38
N LEU A 142 16.19 -4.11 7.06
CA LEU A 142 16.11 -2.93 6.19
C LEU A 142 14.68 -2.41 6.04
N TYR A 143 13.71 -3.30 5.82
CA TYR A 143 12.30 -2.91 5.73
C TYR A 143 11.79 -2.31 7.04
N ALA A 144 12.15 -2.90 8.17
CA ALA A 144 11.84 -2.40 9.50
C ALA A 144 12.45 -1.02 9.72
N VAL A 145 13.76 -0.84 9.48
CA VAL A 145 14.43 0.46 9.60
C VAL A 145 13.74 1.54 8.75
N LEU A 146 13.41 1.24 7.49
CA LEU A 146 12.72 2.19 6.62
C LEU A 146 11.31 2.55 7.13
N LYS A 147 10.55 1.56 7.62
CA LYS A 147 9.23 1.81 8.24
C LYS A 147 9.38 2.62 9.54
N PHE A 148 10.40 2.35 10.35
CA PHE A 148 10.71 3.07 11.58
C PHE A 148 11.08 4.53 11.32
N CYS A 149 11.94 4.80 10.34
CA CYS A 149 12.27 6.17 9.93
C CYS A 149 11.03 6.95 9.47
N ARG A 150 10.11 6.30 8.74
CA ARG A 150 8.83 6.93 8.33
C ARG A 150 7.93 7.23 9.52
N ALA A 151 7.88 6.34 10.49
CA ALA A 151 7.13 6.54 11.73
C ALA A 151 7.66 7.74 12.52
N LEU A 152 8.97 7.80 12.70
CA LEU A 152 9.64 8.88 13.43
C LEU A 152 9.48 10.23 12.70
N ALA A 153 9.70 10.26 11.38
CA ALA A 153 9.55 11.48 10.58
C ALA A 153 8.12 12.05 10.63
N PHE A 154 7.11 11.18 10.61
CA PHE A 154 5.73 11.63 10.77
C PHE A 154 5.42 12.09 12.20
N SER A 155 5.87 11.33 13.21
CA SER A 155 5.58 11.62 14.61
C SER A 155 6.19 12.96 15.06
N LYS A 156 7.43 13.25 14.64
CA LYS A 156 8.15 14.47 15.04
C LYS A 156 7.85 15.68 14.17
N GLU A 157 7.76 15.49 12.85
CA GLU A 157 7.79 16.60 11.88
C GLU A 157 6.58 16.60 10.94
N LYS A 158 5.63 15.67 11.13
CA LYS A 158 4.49 15.46 10.22
C LYS A 158 4.91 15.19 8.77
N ILE A 159 6.14 14.70 8.57
CA ILE A 159 6.68 14.38 7.25
C ILE A 159 6.25 12.97 6.83
N ILE A 160 5.48 12.91 5.75
CA ILE A 160 5.21 11.66 5.02
C ILE A 160 6.37 11.42 4.04
N ALA A 161 7.29 10.53 4.41
CA ALA A 161 8.43 10.11 3.60
C ALA A 161 8.11 8.88 2.72
N SER A 162 8.74 8.76 1.55
CA SER A 162 8.74 7.52 0.76
C SER A 162 9.83 6.57 1.26
N LYS A 163 9.80 5.28 0.85
CA LYS A 163 10.82 4.26 1.18
C LYS A 163 12.26 4.78 0.99
N LYS A 164 12.53 5.66 0.00
CA LYS A 164 13.86 6.24 -0.25
C LYS A 164 14.20 7.48 0.57
N LYS A 165 13.23 8.34 0.93
CA LYS A 165 13.48 9.56 1.72
C LYS A 165 13.72 9.28 3.21
N GLY A 166 13.36 8.10 3.72
CA GLY A 166 13.65 7.71 5.10
C GLY A 166 15.13 7.44 5.41
N VAL A 167 15.99 7.33 4.38
CA VAL A 167 17.43 7.04 4.52
C VAL A 167 18.28 8.30 4.62
N ASN A 168 17.84 9.42 4.04
CA ASN A 168 18.58 10.66 4.05
C ASN A 168 17.86 11.68 4.92
N GLY A 169 18.22 11.70 6.21
CA GLY A 169 18.00 12.86 7.06
C GLY A 169 18.92 13.99 6.59
N GLN A 170 18.38 14.87 5.76
CA GLN A 170 18.83 16.24 5.56
C GLN A 170 17.60 17.13 5.42
#